data_AF-A0A8H9LWS0-F1
#
_entry.id   AF-A0A8H9LWS0-F1
#
_cell.length_a   1.000
_cell.length_b   1.000
_cell.length_c   1.000
_cell.angle_alpha   90.00
_cell.angle_beta   90.00
_cell.angle_gamma   90.00
#
_symmetry.space_group_name_H-M   'P 1'
#
loop_
_entity.id
_entity.type
_entity.pdbx_description
1 polymer ?
#
loop_
_entity_poly.entity_id
_entity_poly.type
_entity_poly.pdbx_seq_one_letter_code
_entity_poly.pdbx_strand_id
1 'polypeptide(L)' 'MEMINQLSDGKAKAFAKHCFESYSPEELNAAAAGSPDKDQADHWGITEGQWQEAVTAALADHKAQSD' A
#
# COMPACT_ATOMS: atom_id res chain seq x y z
N MET A 1 2.27 -5.41 10.44
CA MET A 1 1.41 -5.75 9.27
C MET A 1 -0.05 -5.92 9.68
N GLU A 2 -0.55 -5.21 10.69
CA GLU A 2 -1.94 -5.31 11.13
C GLU A 2 -2.89 -4.62 10.15
N MET A 3 -2.57 -3.40 9.71
CA MET A 3 -3.40 -2.63 8.77
C MET A 3 -3.49 -3.32 7.41
N ILE A 4 -2.37 -3.82 6.89
CA ILE A 4 -2.32 -4.60 5.66
C ILE A 4 -3.18 -5.87 5.78
N ASN A 5 -3.22 -6.49 6.96
CA ASN A 5 -4.01 -7.70 7.18
C ASN A 5 -5.52 -7.43 7.21
N GLN A 6 -5.95 -6.20 7.48
CA GLN A 6 -7.35 -5.78 7.48
C GLN A 6 -7.91 -5.49 6.08
N LEU A 7 -7.07 -5.43 5.05
CA LEU A 7 -7.52 -5.26 3.66
C LEU A 7 -8.34 -6.48 3.22
N SER A 8 -9.60 -6.24 2.81
CA SER A 8 -10.54 -7.29 2.39
C SER A 8 -10.14 -7.96 1.07
N ASP A 9 -9.47 -7.22 0.18
CA ASP A 9 -9.07 -7.69 -1.14
C ASP A 9 -7.70 -8.34 -1.14
N GLY A 10 -7.64 -9.63 -1.52
CA GLY A 10 -6.38 -10.38 -1.59
C GLY A 10 -5.31 -9.74 -2.48
N LYS A 11 -5.72 -9.07 -3.57
CA LYS A 11 -4.80 -8.33 -4.46
C LYS A 11 -4.29 -7.03 -3.84
N ALA A 12 -5.17 -6.23 -3.25
CA ALA A 12 -4.80 -4.99 -2.56
C ALA A 12 -3.88 -5.31 -1.37
N LYS A 13 -4.16 -6.39 -0.64
CA LYS A 13 -3.32 -6.90 0.44
C LYS A 13 -1.94 -7.37 -0.05
N ALA A 14 -1.89 -8.10 -1.16
CA ALA A 14 -0.62 -8.53 -1.75
C ALA A 14 0.21 -7.34 -2.22
N PHE A 15 -0.44 -6.35 -2.84
CA PHE A 15 0.20 -5.11 -3.25
C PHE A 15 0.69 -4.30 -2.04
N ALA A 16 -0.15 -4.12 -1.01
CA ALA A 16 0.23 -3.43 0.23
C ALA A 16 1.45 -4.09 0.89
N LYS A 17 1.48 -5.42 0.92
CA LYS A 17 2.62 -6.18 1.45
C LYS A 17 3.87 -5.98 0.60
N HIS A 18 3.74 -6.06 -0.73
CA HIS A 18 4.85 -5.77 -1.64
C HIS A 18 5.38 -4.34 -1.45
N CYS A 19 4.49 -3.38 -1.28
CA CYS A 19 4.81 -1.99 -1.01
C CYS A 19 5.54 -1.81 0.32
N PHE A 20 5.06 -2.48 1.38
CA PHE A 20 5.72 -2.49 2.68
C PHE A 20 7.13 -3.09 2.62
N GLU A 21 7.33 -4.16 1.86
CA GLU A 21 8.64 -4.84 1.77
C GLU A 21 9.60 -4.15 0.79
N SER A 22 9.08 -3.48 -0.24
CA SER A 22 9.90 -2.90 -1.34
C SER A 22 10.16 -1.41 -1.19
N TYR A 23 9.28 -0.67 -0.51
CA TYR A 23 9.39 0.79 -0.36
C TYR A 23 9.63 1.20 1.09
N SER A 24 10.32 2.32 1.24
CA SER A 24 10.51 2.97 2.53
C SER A 24 9.25 3.73 2.96
N PRO A 25 9.05 4.00 4.26
CA PRO A 25 7.92 4.82 4.74
C PRO A 25 7.83 6.18 4.07
N GLU A 26 8.95 6.80 3.71
CA GLU A 26 8.97 8.09 2.99
C GLU A 26 8.39 7.97 1.58
N GLU A 27 8.74 6.92 0.85
CA GLU A 27 8.22 6.63 -0.49
C GLU A 27 6.73 6.30 -0.45
N LEU A 28 6.31 5.48 0.52
CA LEU A 28 4.90 5.16 0.74
C LEU A 28 4.09 6.40 1.13
N ASN A 29 4.67 7.31 1.92
CA ASN A 29 4.04 8.56 2.29
C ASN A 29 3.89 9.50 1.09
N ALA A 30 4.90 9.57 0.22
CA ALA A 30 4.82 10.33 -1.04
C ALA A 30 3.78 9.72 -2.00
N ALA A 31 3.75 8.39 -2.11
CA ALA A 31 2.77 7.66 -2.93
C ALA A 31 1.34 7.84 -2.40
N ALA A 32 1.12 7.76 -1.08
CA ALA A 32 -0.19 7.96 -0.47
C ALA A 32 -0.71 9.41 -0.60
N ALA A 33 0.20 10.39 -0.56
CA ALA A 33 -0.11 11.81 -0.77
C ALA A 33 -0.22 12.18 -2.26
N GLY A 34 0.33 11.34 -3.14
CA GLY A 34 0.35 11.51 -4.58
C GLY A 34 -0.89 10.93 -5.27
N SER A 35 -0.82 10.90 -6.59
CA SER A 35 -1.84 10.22 -7.41
C SER A 35 -1.54 8.73 -7.49
N PRO A 36 -2.56 7.86 -7.46
CA PRO A 36 -2.37 6.42 -7.64
C PRO A 36 -1.66 6.11 -8.96
N ASP A 37 -0.63 5.28 -8.85
CA ASP A 37 0.13 4.83 -9.99
C ASP A 37 -0.70 3.83 -10.79
N LYS A 38 -1.23 4.29 -11.93
CA LYS A 38 -2.12 3.50 -12.78
C LYS A 38 -1.41 2.28 -13.36
N ASP A 39 -0.13 2.37 -13.67
CA ASP A 39 0.65 1.24 -14.18
C ASP A 39 0.79 0.15 -13.11
N GLN A 40 1.05 0.52 -11.85
CA GLN A 40 1.02 -0.44 -10.75
C GLN A 40 -0.39 -1.00 -10.50
N ALA A 41 -1.41 -0.15 -10.51
CA ALA A 41 -2.78 -0.58 -10.30
C ALA A 41 -3.20 -1.63 -11.37
N ASP A 42 -2.85 -1.39 -12.64
CA ASP A 42 -3.12 -2.32 -13.75
C ASP A 42 -2.26 -3.59 -13.64
N HIS A 43 -0.97 -3.47 -13.31
CA HIS A 43 -0.06 -4.61 -13.11
C HIS A 43 -0.56 -5.58 -12.03
N TRP A 44 -1.06 -5.04 -10.93
CA TRP A 44 -1.63 -5.83 -9.83
C TRP A 44 -3.12 -6.17 -10.06
N GLY A 45 -3.75 -5.59 -11.08
CA GLY A 45 -5.16 -5.75 -11.39
C GLY A 45 -6.06 -5.30 -10.25
N ILE A 46 -5.73 -4.16 -9.64
CA ILE A 46 -6.46 -3.47 -8.57
C ILE A 46 -6.96 -2.12 -9.06
N THR A 47 -7.98 -1.59 -8.39
CA THR A 47 -8.50 -0.25 -8.67
C THR A 47 -7.65 0.84 -8.01
N GLU A 48 -7.80 2.08 -8.45
CA GLU A 48 -7.13 3.24 -7.85
C GLU A 48 -7.43 3.37 -6.34
N GLY A 49 -8.67 3.09 -5.92
CA GLY A 49 -9.04 3.07 -4.50
C GLY A 49 -8.31 2.00 -3.72
N GLN A 50 -8.24 0.78 -4.27
CA GLN A 50 -7.49 -0.34 -3.66
C GLN A 50 -5.99 -0.09 -3.60
N TRP A 51 -5.41 0.55 -4.62
CA TRP A 51 -4.01 0.97 -4.62
C TRP A 51 -3.77 1.95 -3.47
N GLN A 52 -4.64 2.94 -3.31
CA GLN A 52 -4.47 3.97 -2.27
C GLN A 52 -4.67 3.40 -0.87
N GLU A 53 -5.67 2.53 -0.66
CA GLU A 53 -5.86 1.79 0.58
C GLU A 53 -4.63 0.93 0.90
N ALA A 54 -4.07 0.24 -0.10
CA ALA A 54 -2.92 -0.61 0.06
C ALA A 54 -1.66 0.17 0.48
N VAL A 55 -1.36 1.28 -0.21
CA VAL A 55 -0.22 2.14 0.13
C VAL A 55 -0.41 2.78 1.52
N THR A 56 -1.63 3.21 1.84
CA THR A 56 -1.94 3.79 3.15
C THR A 56 -1.80 2.77 4.29
N ALA A 57 -2.28 1.55 4.08
CA ALA A 57 -2.13 0.46 5.03
C ALA A 57 -0.66 0.07 5.22
N ALA A 58 0.10 -0.02 4.12
CA ALA A 58 1.53 -0.29 4.15
C ALA A 58 2.30 0.80 4.93
N LEU A 59 1.97 2.07 4.70
CA LEU A 59 2.56 3.20 5.41
C LEU A 59 2.24 3.16 6.91
N ALA A 60 0.98 2.91 7.27
CA ALA A 60 0.54 2.84 8.65
C ALA A 60 1.27 1.71 9.40
N ASP A 61 1.45 0.57 8.76
CA ASP A 61 2.19 -0.56 9.32
C ASP A 61 3.69 -0.31 9.50
N HIS A 62 4.30 0.47 8.60
CA HIS A 62 5.70 0.91 8.74
C HIS A 62 5.86 1.87 9.92
N LYS A 63 4.95 2.84 10.02
CA LYS A 63 4.92 3.79 11.14
C LYS A 63 4.69 3.09 12.47
N ALA A 64 3.76 2.13 12.53
CA ALA A 64 3.48 1.34 13.72
C ALA A 64 4.62 0.39 14.15
N GLN A 65 5.50 0.00 13.22
CA GLN A 65 6.71 -0.78 13.56
C GLN A 65 7.88 0.07 14.03
N SER A 66 7.83 1.39 13.79
CA SER A 66 8.88 2.34 14.16
C SER A 66 8.62 3.08 15.47
N ASP A 67 7.48 2.81 16.14
CA ASP A 67 7.08 3.37 17.44
C ASP A 67 7.37 2.39 18.60
#